data_AF-A0A4V6LZG9-F1
#
_entry.id   AF-A0A4V6LZG9-F1
#
_cell.length_a   1.000
_cell.length_b   1.000
_cell.length_c   1.000
_cell.angle_alpha   90.00
_cell.angle_beta   90.00
_cell.angle_gamma   90.00
#
_symmetry.space_group_name_H-M   'P 1'
#
loop_
_entity.id
_entity.type
_entity.pdbx_description
1 polymer ?
#
loop_
_entity_poly.entity_id
_entity_poly.type
_entity_poly.pdbx_seq_one_letter_code
_entity_poly.pdbx_strand_id
1 'polypeptide(L)'
;MKYAILSNGMQMPIEELLLNDDDLATCVGKSKKQVQKFLREMEKDPVGQQYISHFSRRSTNLPAFKAWIFYRENQKYKAKKEPFKFKIGDNIC
;
A
#
# COMPACT_ATOMS: atom_id res chain seq x y z
N MET A 1 15.17 -6.97 7.81
CA MET A 1 14.61 -6.03 6.81
C MET A 1 14.87 -6.56 5.42
N LYS A 2 13.91 -6.43 4.50
CA LYS A 2 14.12 -6.75 3.08
C LYS A 2 14.45 -5.44 2.36
N TYR A 3 15.52 -5.46 1.56
CA TYR A 3 15.98 -4.31 0.79
C TYR A 3 15.74 -4.57 -0.70
N ALA A 4 15.36 -3.52 -1.45
CA ALA A 4 15.40 -3.54 -2.90
C ALA A 4 16.72 -2.92 -3.36
N ILE A 5 17.32 -3.54 -4.40
CA ILE A 5 18.47 -2.98 -5.10
C ILE A 5 17.92 -2.22 -6.30
N LEU A 6 18.07 -0.90 -6.28
CA LEU A 6 17.67 -0.04 -7.39
C LEU A 6 18.65 -0.19 -8.56
N SER A 7 18.24 0.24 -9.76
CA SER A 7 19.05 0.15 -10.98
C SER A 7 20.38 0.91 -10.93
N ASN A 8 20.51 1.87 -10.01
CA ASN A 8 21.73 2.61 -9.72
C ASN A 8 22.60 1.98 -8.60
N GLY A 9 22.27 0.77 -8.15
CA GLY A 9 23.01 0.06 -7.11
C GLY A 9 22.68 0.47 -5.67
N MET A 10 21.81 1.47 -5.47
CA MET A 10 21.38 1.85 -4.12
C MET A 10 20.51 0.76 -3.50
N GLN A 11 20.77 0.46 -2.22
CA GLN A 11 19.94 -0.42 -1.41
C GLN A 11 18.97 0.45 -0.61
N MET A 12 17.67 0.27 -0.83
CA MET A 12 16.64 0.95 -0.05
C MET A 12 15.76 -0.07 0.67
N PRO A 13 15.37 0.20 1.94
CA PRO A 13 14.34 -0.59 2.61
C PRO A 13 13.08 -0.60 1.75
N ILE A 14 12.51 -1.79 1.51
CA ILE A 14 11.26 -1.90 0.74
C ILE A 14 10.13 -1.13 1.43
N GLU A 15 10.20 -0.96 2.75
CA GLU A 15 9.22 -0.20 3.52
C GLU A 15 9.19 1.30 3.18
N GLU A 16 10.30 1.86 2.67
CA GLU A 16 10.44 3.30 2.35
C GLU A 16 10.23 3.62 0.87
N LEU A 17 10.17 2.59 0.01
CA LEU A 17 9.98 2.78 -1.43
C LEU A 17 8.50 3.02 -1.79
N LEU A 18 8.27 4.01 -2.65
CA LEU A 18 7.01 4.18 -3.34
C LEU A 18 6.94 3.17 -4.50
N LEU A 19 6.05 2.20 -4.37
CA LEU A 19 5.86 1.13 -5.34
C LEU A 19 4.67 1.45 -6.24
N ASN A 20 4.83 1.24 -7.54
CA ASN A 20 3.76 1.38 -8.52
C ASN A 20 2.86 0.12 -8.55
N ASP A 21 1.81 0.14 -9.39
CA ASP A 21 0.87 -0.98 -9.53
C ASP A 21 1.56 -2.35 -9.80
N ASP A 22 2.63 -2.39 -10.60
CA ASP A 22 3.35 -3.60 -11.01
C ASP A 22 4.22 -4.14 -9.86
N ASP A 23 4.95 -3.25 -9.20
CA ASP A 23 5.82 -3.61 -8.07
C ASP A 23 4.99 -4.06 -6.86
N LEU A 24 3.87 -3.39 -6.60
CA LEU A 24 2.91 -3.78 -5.56
C LEU A 24 2.32 -5.16 -5.85
N ALA A 25 1.90 -5.43 -7.10
CA ALA A 25 1.38 -6.72 -7.53
C ALA A 25 2.35 -7.86 -7.23
N THR A 26 3.63 -7.64 -7.53
CA THR A 26 4.72 -8.57 -7.21
C THR A 26 4.87 -8.75 -5.70
N CYS A 27 4.94 -7.65 -4.94
CA CYS A 27 5.17 -7.69 -3.49
C CYS A 27 4.04 -8.34 -2.69
N VAL A 28 2.78 -8.20 -3.14
CA VAL A 28 1.61 -8.75 -2.43
C VAL A 28 1.07 -10.05 -3.04
N GLY A 29 1.68 -10.56 -4.12
CA GLY A 29 1.25 -11.79 -4.79
C GLY A 29 -0.16 -11.69 -5.38
N LYS A 30 -0.52 -10.53 -5.96
CA LYS A 30 -1.85 -10.29 -6.56
C LYS A 30 -1.72 -9.84 -8.00
N SER A 31 -2.78 -10.00 -8.79
CA SER A 31 -2.78 -9.48 -10.16
C SER A 31 -2.73 -7.95 -10.18
N LYS A 32 -2.08 -7.37 -11.20
CA LYS A 32 -2.06 -5.92 -11.44
C LYS A 32 -3.48 -5.31 -11.42
N LYS A 33 -4.45 -5.97 -12.06
CA LYS A 33 -5.85 -5.51 -12.09
C LYS A 33 -6.46 -5.43 -10.69
N GLN A 34 -6.19 -6.39 -9.82
CA GLN A 34 -6.65 -6.36 -8.43
C GLN A 34 -5.99 -5.23 -7.64
N VAL A 35 -4.66 -5.07 -7.77
CA VAL A 35 -3.93 -3.97 -7.13
C VAL A 35 -4.46 -2.61 -7.59
N GLN A 36 -4.69 -2.44 -8.89
CA GLN A 36 -5.27 -1.21 -9.43
C GLN A 36 -6.63 -0.89 -8.85
N LYS A 37 -7.50 -1.90 -8.67
CA LYS A 37 -8.79 -1.75 -8.01
C LYS A 37 -8.62 -1.30 -6.56
N PHE A 38 -7.73 -1.95 -5.82
CA PHE A 38 -7.45 -1.62 -4.42
C PHE A 38 -6.92 -0.21 -4.24
N LEU A 39 -5.99 0.23 -5.10
CA LEU A 39 -5.48 1.59 -5.05
C LEU A 39 -6.58 2.62 -5.33
N ARG A 40 -7.50 2.37 -6.28
CA ARG A 40 -8.66 3.26 -6.52
C ARG A 40 -9.62 3.33 -5.33
N GLU A 41 -9.74 2.25 -4.56
CA GLU A 41 -10.56 2.23 -3.35
C GLU A 41 -9.83 2.94 -2.18
N MET A 42 -8.52 2.75 -2.06
CA MET A 42 -7.67 3.43 -1.08
C MET A 42 -7.60 4.94 -1.31
N GLU A 43 -7.59 5.37 -2.56
CA GLU A 43 -7.60 6.78 -2.99
C GLU A 43 -8.90 7.51 -2.59
N LYS A 44 -9.98 6.76 -2.33
CA LYS A 44 -11.24 7.30 -1.82
C LYS A 44 -11.30 7.33 -0.29
N ASP A 45 -10.38 6.64 0.38
CA ASP A 45 -10.34 6.61 1.84
C ASP A 45 -9.65 7.88 2.38
N PRO A 46 -10.25 8.60 3.35
CA PRO A 46 -9.70 9.86 3.85
C PRO A 46 -8.26 9.78 4.38
N VAL A 47 -7.88 8.63 4.96
CA VAL A 47 -6.54 8.37 5.49
C VAL A 47 -5.68 7.71 4.41
N GLY A 48 -6.24 6.75 3.67
CA GLY A 48 -5.55 6.02 2.60
C GLY A 48 -4.99 6.94 1.51
N GLN A 49 -5.75 7.94 1.07
CA GLN A 49 -5.34 8.86 0.01
C GLN A 49 -4.04 9.62 0.32
N GLN A 50 -3.74 9.85 1.61
CA GLN A 50 -2.55 10.61 2.04
C GLN A 50 -1.24 9.87 1.75
N TYR A 51 -1.32 8.57 1.52
CA TYR A 51 -0.17 7.71 1.22
C TYR A 51 -0.02 7.40 -0.27
N ILE A 52 -0.88 7.96 -1.12
CA ILE A 52 -0.81 7.77 -2.57
C ILE A 52 -0.10 8.98 -3.19
N SER A 53 0.94 8.71 -3.98
CA SER A 53 1.66 9.71 -4.76
C SER A 53 1.30 9.59 -6.25
N HIS A 54 1.21 10.74 -6.92
CA HIS A 54 0.91 10.87 -8.36
C HIS A 54 2.04 11.57 -9.15
N PHE A 55 3.22 11.75 -8.55
CA PHE A 55 4.30 12.58 -9.14
C PHE A 55 4.77 12.13 -10.53
N SER A 56 4.61 10.85 -10.89
CA SER A 56 4.88 10.35 -12.25
C SER A 56 3.92 9.24 -12.64
N ARG A 57 3.75 8.28 -11.74
CA ARG A 57 2.74 7.23 -11.78
C ARG A 57 2.15 7.10 -10.39
N ARG A 58 0.93 6.57 -10.33
CA ARG A 58 0.32 6.23 -9.05
C ARG A 58 1.19 5.24 -8.30
N SER A 59 1.58 5.59 -7.10
CA SER A 59 2.46 4.78 -6.26
C SER A 59 2.13 4.97 -4.78
N THR A 60 2.48 4.00 -3.95
CA THR A 60 2.32 4.08 -2.50
C THR A 60 3.38 3.23 -1.81
N ASN A 61 3.65 3.48 -0.53
CA ASN A 61 4.55 2.63 0.22
C ASN A 61 3.89 1.29 0.58
N LEU A 62 4.69 0.24 0.63
CA LEU A 62 4.20 -1.12 0.90
C LEU A 62 3.49 -1.26 2.27
N PRO A 63 3.98 -0.64 3.37
CA PRO A 63 3.30 -0.71 4.67
C PRO A 63 1.88 -0.16 4.65
N ALA A 64 1.67 1.04 4.10
CA ALA A 64 0.35 1.67 4.02
C ALA A 64 -0.60 0.81 3.17
N PHE A 65 -0.11 0.28 2.04
CA PHE A 65 -0.92 -0.58 1.18
C PHE A 65 -1.34 -1.87 1.90
N LYS A 66 -0.42 -2.52 2.62
CA LYS A 66 -0.73 -3.73 3.41
C LYS A 66 -1.70 -3.45 4.54
N ALA A 67 -1.49 -2.36 5.29
CA ALA A 67 -2.39 -1.94 6.36
C ALA A 67 -3.80 -1.69 5.82
N TRP A 68 -3.91 -1.02 4.67
CA TRP A 68 -5.18 -0.76 4.02
C TRP A 68 -5.88 -2.03 3.52
N ILE A 69 -5.15 -2.97 2.89
CA ILE A 69 -5.71 -4.28 2.50
C ILE A 69 -6.22 -5.03 3.73
N PHE A 70 -5.43 -5.08 4.80
CA PHE A 70 -5.82 -5.77 6.03
C PHE A 70 -7.08 -5.16 6.64
N TYR A 71 -7.12 -3.83 6.77
CA TYR A 71 -8.29 -3.10 7.19
C TYR A 71 -9.51 -3.44 6.33
N ARG A 72 -9.38 -3.35 5.00
CA ARG A 72 -10.46 -3.62 4.05
C ARG A 72 -11.07 -5.00 4.24
N GLU A 73 -10.23 -6.03 4.35
CA GLU A 73 -10.69 -7.40 4.55
C GLU A 73 -11.33 -7.58 5.93
N ASN A 74 -10.78 -6.96 6.98
CA ASN A 74 -11.36 -6.96 8.32
C ASN A 74 -12.74 -6.27 8.37
N GLN A 75 -12.96 -5.22 7.57
CA GLN A 75 -14.25 -4.52 7.51
C GLN A 75 -15.32 -5.27 6.69
N LYS A 76 -14.94 -6.24 5.86
CA LYS A 76 -15.86 -6.90 4.91
C LYS A 76 -17.04 -7.60 5.59
N TYR A 77 -16.82 -8.15 6.79
CA TYR A 77 -17.80 -8.95 7.52
C TYR A 77 -18.30 -8.28 8.81
N LYS A 78 -17.88 -7.04 9.09
CA LYS A 78 -18.33 -6.30 10.29
C LYS A 78 -19.71 -5.69 10.07
N ALA A 79 -20.58 -5.83 11.07
CA ALA A 79 -21.91 -5.21 11.08
C ALA A 79 -21.85 -3.66 11.08
N LYS A 80 -20.80 -3.10 11.69
CA LYS A 80 -20.52 -1.66 11.70
C LYS A 80 -19.09 -1.43 11.21
N LYS A 81 -18.95 -0.63 10.15
CA LYS A 81 -17.63 -0.26 9.60
C LYS A 81 -16.95 0.75 10.49
N GLU A 82 -15.69 0.51 10.78
CA GLU A 82 -14.79 1.45 11.45
C GLU A 82 -13.99 2.22 10.39
N PRO A 83 -13.55 3.47 10.66
CA PRO A 83 -12.69 4.19 9.73
C PRO A 83 -11.28 3.58 9.70
N PHE A 84 -10.61 3.68 8.55
CA PHE A 84 -9.21 3.32 8.44
C PHE A 84 -8.34 4.24 9.31
N LYS A 85 -7.34 3.67 9.98
CA LYS A 85 -6.36 4.39 10.80
C LYS A 85 -4.98 3.80 10.52
N PHE A 86 -4.03 4.65 10.17
CA PHE A 86 -2.65 4.26 9.92
C PHE A 86 -1.73 5.47 10.06
N LYS A 87 -0.59 5.28 10.74
CA LYS A 87 0.56 6.21 10.70
C LYS A 87 1.82 5.44 10.33
N ILE A 88 2.66 6.05 9.49
CA ILE A 88 3.99 5.51 9.19
C ILE A 88 4.79 5.42 10.49
N GLY A 89 5.33 4.24 10.78
CA GLY A 89 6.02 3.92 12.04
C GLY A 89 5.18 3.12 13.04
N ASP A 90 3.88 2.95 12.80
CA ASP A 90 3.07 1.98 13.56
C ASP A 90 3.53 0.56 13.18
N ASN A 91 3.92 -0.24 14.18
CA ASN A 91 4.21 -1.66 13.97
C ASN A 91 2.94 -2.35 13.45
N ILE A 92 2.93 -2.71 12.17
CA ILE A 92 1.90 -3.59 11.60
C ILE A 92 2.24 -5.00 12.10
N CYS A 93 1.64 -5.39 13.23
CA CYS A 93 1.69 -6.75 13.77
C CYS A 93 0.91 -7.74 12.89
#